data_AF-A0A7Y4YD84-F1
#
_entry.id   AF-A0A7Y4YD84-F1
#
_cell.length_a   1.000
_cell.length_b   1.000
_cell.length_c   1.000
_cell.angle_alpha   90.00
_cell.angle_beta   90.00
_cell.angle_gamma   90.00
#
_symmetry.space_group_name_H-M   'P 1'
#
loop_
_entity.id
_entity.type
_entity.pdbx_description
1 polymer ?
#
loop_
_entity_poly.entity_id
_entity_poly.type
_entity_poly.pdbx_seq_one_letter_code
_entity_poly.pdbx_strand_id
1 'polypeptide(L)'
;MKYLYFPILLFVFFSSKAQTASDTSINSSKAQPQIDEEHKIFTHSEIPVSYPKGEKKLLKYIENNINKKAIVENGAVKNDYTVIIRFIVRQDGTAYNFSPETKNGFGLEDETIRVLKTILQWEPAKQNNRKVYAYYRIKVSLSL
;
A
#
# COMPACT_ATOMS: atom_id res chain seq x y z
N MET A 1 43.11 19.60 58.50
CA MET A 1 42.07 19.61 59.56
C MET A 1 40.74 19.45 58.83
N LYS A 2 39.82 18.53 59.11
CA LYS A 2 39.59 17.59 60.21
C LYS A 2 38.65 16.53 59.60
N TYR A 3 39.04 15.25 59.62
CA TYR A 3 38.13 14.16 59.24
C TYR A 3 37.12 13.98 60.38
N LEU A 4 35.83 13.92 60.05
CA LEU A 4 34.80 13.47 60.99
C LEU A 4 34.22 12.16 60.47
N TYR A 5 34.78 11.07 60.99
CA TYR A 5 34.20 9.73 61.00
C TYR A 5 33.05 9.69 62.00
N PHE A 6 32.02 8.86 61.76
CA PHE A 6 31.26 8.03 62.72
C PHE A 6 29.92 7.59 62.08
N PRO A 7 29.40 6.37 62.33
CA PRO A 7 30.03 5.06 62.29
C PRO A 7 29.21 4.04 61.46
N ILE A 8 29.89 2.92 61.19
CA ILE A 8 29.36 1.66 60.65
C ILE A 8 28.27 1.10 61.58
N LEU A 9 27.11 0.72 61.02
CA LEU A 9 26.22 -0.26 61.64
C LEU A 9 26.10 -1.49 60.74
N LEU A 10 26.41 -2.62 61.36
CA LEU A 10 26.48 -3.98 60.87
C LEU A 10 25.08 -4.53 60.49
N PHE A 11 24.91 -5.11 59.31
CA PHE A 11 23.88 -6.14 59.06
C PHE A 11 24.41 -7.22 58.10
N VAL A 12 24.91 -8.27 58.75
CA VAL A 12 24.76 -9.71 58.49
C VAL A 12 24.12 -10.15 57.16
N PHE A 13 24.95 -10.89 56.40
CA PHE A 13 24.67 -12.05 55.54
C PHE A 13 23.22 -12.30 55.05
N PHE A 14 23.04 -12.42 53.73
CA PHE A 14 22.23 -13.51 53.17
C PHE A 14 22.63 -13.86 51.73
N SER A 15 22.39 -15.12 51.41
CA SER A 15 22.97 -15.96 50.37
C SER A 15 22.67 -15.59 48.90
N SER A 16 23.56 -16.06 48.03
CA SER A 16 23.50 -16.10 46.57
C SER A 16 22.23 -16.75 46.00
N LYS A 17 21.66 -16.11 44.97
CA LYS A 17 21.17 -16.78 43.76
C LYS A 17 21.00 -15.79 42.61
N ALA A 18 21.54 -16.17 41.45
CA ALA A 18 21.32 -15.50 40.19
C ALA A 18 19.85 -15.58 39.77
N GLN A 19 19.30 -14.48 39.26
CA GLN A 19 18.24 -14.47 38.25
C GLN A 19 18.20 -13.10 37.58
N THR A 20 18.21 -13.13 36.26
CA THR A 20 18.06 -12.05 35.30
C THR A 20 16.65 -11.43 35.28
N ALA A 21 16.59 -10.19 34.79
CA ALA A 21 15.44 -9.48 34.20
C ALA A 21 14.53 -8.66 35.14
N SER A 22 14.36 -7.40 34.74
CA SER A 22 13.14 -6.55 34.80
C SER A 22 13.31 -5.16 35.42
N ASP A 23 14.20 -4.33 34.84
CA ASP A 23 13.96 -2.89 34.90
C ASP A 23 13.00 -2.50 33.76
N THR A 24 11.77 -2.23 34.19
CA THR A 24 10.69 -1.62 33.45
C THR A 24 11.12 -0.26 32.88
N SER A 25 11.59 -0.24 31.65
CA SER A 25 11.36 0.90 30.76
C SER A 25 10.00 0.69 30.11
N ILE A 26 9.14 1.71 30.21
CA ILE A 26 7.78 1.74 29.65
C ILE A 26 7.90 1.58 28.13
N ASN A 27 7.71 0.34 27.67
CA ASN A 27 7.66 0.01 26.27
C ASN A 27 6.34 0.56 25.70
N SER A 28 6.44 1.74 25.10
CA SER A 28 5.42 2.31 24.22
C SER A 28 5.19 1.33 23.06
N SER A 29 4.27 0.40 23.29
CA SER A 29 3.61 -0.41 22.28
C SER A 29 2.90 0.52 21.30
N LYS A 30 3.62 0.91 20.26
CA LYS A 30 3.05 1.20 18.96
C LYS A 30 3.75 0.26 18.00
N ALA A 31 3.05 -0.82 17.67
CA ALA A 31 3.43 -1.75 16.62
C ALA A 31 3.65 -0.96 15.32
N GLN A 32 4.90 -0.60 15.06
CA GLN A 32 5.35 -0.23 13.74
C GLN A 32 5.54 -1.54 12.99
N PRO A 33 4.89 -1.73 11.82
CA PRO A 33 5.20 -2.87 10.99
C PRO A 33 6.67 -2.75 10.59
N GLN A 34 7.46 -3.78 10.89
CA GLN A 34 8.80 -3.91 10.35
C GLN A 34 8.66 -3.99 8.83
N ILE A 35 9.11 -2.95 8.13
CA ILE A 35 9.18 -2.94 6.67
C ILE A 35 10.46 -3.68 6.33
N ASP A 36 10.32 -4.96 6.03
CA ASP A 36 11.35 -5.74 5.37
C ASP A 36 11.70 -5.07 4.03
N GLU A 37 12.99 -4.92 3.74
CA GLU A 37 13.54 -4.40 2.47
C GLU A 37 13.04 -5.13 1.20
N GLU A 38 12.26 -6.21 1.36
CA GLU A 38 11.79 -7.12 0.32
C GLU A 38 10.64 -6.57 -0.55
N HIS A 39 10.02 -5.44 -0.18
CA HIS A 39 8.89 -4.86 -0.92
C HIS A 39 9.04 -3.36 -1.22
N LYS A 40 10.20 -2.92 -1.73
CA LYS A 40 10.31 -1.57 -2.29
C LYS A 40 9.37 -1.42 -3.50
N ILE A 41 8.34 -0.59 -3.37
CA ILE A 41 7.45 -0.23 -4.47
C ILE A 41 8.07 0.92 -5.24
N PHE A 42 8.32 0.72 -6.53
CA PHE A 42 8.90 1.72 -7.40
C PHE A 42 7.81 2.64 -7.97
N THR A 43 8.06 3.94 -7.92
CA THR A 43 7.26 4.96 -8.60
C THR A 43 7.75 5.22 -10.03
N HIS A 44 9.04 4.98 -10.27
CA HIS A 44 9.68 5.08 -11.58
C HIS A 44 10.61 3.88 -11.77
N SER A 45 10.55 3.25 -12.95
CA SER A 45 11.35 2.09 -13.32
C SER A 45 11.82 2.22 -14.77
N GLU A 46 12.92 1.56 -15.10
CA GLU A 46 13.48 1.53 -16.47
C GLU A 46 12.45 1.03 -17.49
N ILE A 47 11.72 -0.04 -17.15
CA ILE A 47 10.57 -0.51 -17.91
C ILE A 47 9.35 -0.38 -17.01
N PRO A 48 8.36 0.46 -17.38
CA PRO A 48 7.16 0.64 -16.57
C PRO A 48 6.22 -0.57 -16.68
N VAL A 49 5.29 -0.65 -15.74
CA VAL A 49 4.16 -1.57 -15.82
C VAL A 49 3.35 -1.29 -17.09
N SER A 50 2.90 -2.34 -17.78
CA SER A 50 2.03 -2.19 -18.94
C SER A 50 0.96 -3.27 -19.01
N TYR A 51 -0.09 -3.00 -19.78
CA TYR A 51 -1.09 -4.00 -20.10
C TYR A 51 -0.64 -4.80 -21.33
N PRO A 52 -0.61 -6.15 -21.31
CA PRO A 52 -0.05 -6.97 -22.39
C PRO A 52 -0.64 -6.68 -23.78
N LYS A 53 -1.92 -6.25 -23.84
CA LYS A 53 -2.62 -5.96 -25.11
C LYS A 53 -2.46 -4.49 -25.56
N GLY A 54 -1.69 -3.69 -24.83
CA GLY A 54 -1.51 -2.26 -25.07
C GLY A 54 -2.61 -1.39 -24.47
N GLU A 55 -2.25 -0.16 -24.12
CA GLU A 55 -3.10 0.77 -23.38
C GLU A 55 -4.41 1.11 -24.10
N LYS A 56 -4.40 1.26 -25.43
CA LYS A 56 -5.62 1.51 -26.21
C LYS A 56 -6.66 0.39 -26.05
N LYS A 57 -6.21 -0.87 -25.98
CA LYS A 57 -7.10 -2.01 -25.75
C LYS A 57 -7.54 -2.09 -24.29
N LEU A 58 -6.72 -1.63 -23.36
CA LEU A 58 -7.12 -1.51 -21.95
C LEU A 58 -8.27 -0.53 -21.78
N LEU A 59 -8.14 0.69 -22.32
CA LEU A 59 -9.17 1.72 -22.21
C LEU A 59 -10.49 1.25 -22.85
N LYS A 60 -10.42 0.66 -24.05
CA LYS A 60 -11.60 0.08 -24.70
C LYS A 60 -12.21 -1.08 -23.90
N TYR A 61 -11.38 -1.92 -23.28
CA TYR A 61 -11.87 -2.99 -22.41
C TYR A 61 -12.62 -2.41 -21.22
N ILE A 62 -12.08 -1.39 -20.56
CA ILE A 62 -12.74 -0.73 -19.43
C ILE A 62 -14.07 -0.17 -19.89
N GLU A 63 -14.08 0.69 -20.90
CA GLU A 63 -15.30 1.33 -21.43
C GLU A 63 -16.41 0.34 -21.76
N ASN A 64 -16.07 -0.79 -22.39
CA ASN A 64 -17.03 -1.83 -22.76
C ASN A 64 -17.60 -2.63 -21.59
N ASN A 65 -16.92 -2.65 -20.44
CA ASN A 65 -17.29 -3.48 -19.29
C ASN A 65 -17.86 -2.66 -18.12
N ILE A 66 -17.89 -1.33 -18.22
CA ILE A 66 -18.55 -0.45 -17.25
C ILE A 66 -20.07 -0.58 -17.38
N ASN A 67 -20.75 -0.83 -16.27
CA ASN A 67 -22.20 -0.77 -16.17
C ASN A 67 -22.69 0.68 -16.09
N LYS A 68 -22.78 1.35 -17.25
CA LYS A 68 -23.26 2.74 -17.35
C LYS A 68 -24.68 2.92 -16.82
N LYS A 69 -25.54 1.90 -16.98
CA LYS A 69 -26.93 1.94 -16.50
C LYS A 69 -26.98 2.12 -14.98
N ALA A 70 -26.23 1.31 -14.24
CA ALA A 70 -26.18 1.43 -12.77
C ALA A 70 -25.67 2.81 -12.31
N ILE A 71 -24.70 3.38 -13.02
CA ILE A 71 -24.15 4.71 -12.71
C ILE A 71 -25.20 5.81 -12.92
N VAL A 72 -25.98 5.74 -14.00
CA VAL A 72 -27.09 6.67 -14.27
C VAL A 72 -28.22 6.48 -13.27
N GLU A 73 -28.57 5.23 -12.92
CA GLU A 73 -29.56 4.91 -11.87
C GLU A 73 -29.15 5.46 -10.50
N ASN A 74 -27.85 5.53 -10.22
CA ASN A 74 -27.31 6.17 -9.03
C ASN A 74 -27.34 7.71 -9.07
N GLY A 75 -27.82 8.33 -10.17
CA GLY A 75 -28.02 9.76 -10.30
C GLY A 75 -26.95 10.53 -11.08
N ALA A 76 -26.06 9.83 -11.80
CA ALA A 76 -25.12 10.50 -12.68
C ALA A 76 -25.84 11.17 -13.86
N VAL A 77 -25.44 12.39 -14.19
CA VAL A 77 -25.96 13.12 -15.36
C VAL A 77 -25.16 12.77 -16.61
N LYS A 78 -25.74 13.04 -17.78
CA LYS A 78 -25.06 12.89 -19.06
C LYS A 78 -23.89 13.88 -19.16
N ASN A 79 -22.66 13.40 -19.02
CA ASN A 79 -21.45 14.21 -19.07
C ASN A 79 -20.21 13.33 -19.32
N ASP A 80 -19.09 13.96 -19.64
CA ASP A 80 -17.78 13.32 -19.67
C ASP A 80 -17.14 13.35 -18.28
N TYR A 81 -16.95 12.16 -17.71
CA TYR A 81 -16.30 11.97 -16.43
C TYR A 81 -14.86 11.49 -16.61
N THR A 82 -13.96 11.98 -15.78
CA THR A 82 -12.59 11.45 -15.68
C THR A 82 -12.45 10.71 -14.38
N VAL A 83 -12.08 9.43 -14.45
CA VAL A 83 -11.76 8.58 -13.30
C VAL A 83 -10.27 8.27 -13.31
N ILE A 84 -9.60 8.47 -12.18
CA ILE A 84 -8.18 8.14 -12.02
C ILE A 84 -8.04 7.11 -10.91
N ILE A 85 -7.46 5.96 -11.25
CA ILE A 85 -7.19 4.88 -10.31
C ILE A 85 -5.69 4.62 -10.26
N ARG A 86 -5.16 4.47 -9.04
CA ARG A 86 -3.80 4.03 -8.77
C ARG A 86 -3.83 2.68 -8.07
N PHE A 87 -2.98 1.75 -8.48
CA PHE A 87 -2.83 0.45 -7.84
C PHE A 87 -1.40 -0.05 -7.97
N ILE A 88 -1.08 -1.16 -7.31
CA ILE A 88 0.25 -1.77 -7.33
C ILE A 88 0.19 -3.02 -8.19
N VAL A 89 1.16 -3.17 -9.09
CA VAL A 89 1.42 -4.41 -9.82
C VAL A 89 2.63 -5.11 -9.21
N ARG A 90 2.45 -6.38 -8.87
CA ARG A 90 3.46 -7.27 -8.28
C ARG A 90 4.38 -7.83 -9.36
N GLN A 91 5.47 -8.46 -8.94
CA GLN A 91 6.43 -9.10 -9.83
C GLN A 91 5.84 -10.29 -10.62
N ASP A 92 4.80 -10.94 -10.09
CA ASP A 92 4.04 -12.00 -10.78
C ASP A 92 3.05 -11.43 -11.82
N GLY A 93 2.89 -10.11 -11.87
CA GLY A 93 1.97 -9.40 -12.76
C GLY A 93 0.52 -9.36 -12.28
N THR A 94 0.25 -9.74 -11.03
CA THR A 94 -1.06 -9.51 -10.41
C THR A 94 -1.15 -8.11 -9.81
N ALA A 95 -2.37 -7.57 -9.75
CA ALA A 95 -2.64 -6.22 -9.26
C ALA A 95 -3.39 -6.21 -7.92
N TYR A 96 -3.05 -5.28 -7.03
CA TYR A 96 -3.71 -5.11 -5.74
C TYR A 96 -3.64 -3.64 -5.26
N ASN A 97 -4.27 -3.36 -4.12
CA ASN A 97 -4.30 -2.03 -3.50
C ASN A 97 -4.84 -0.93 -4.44
N PHE A 98 -6.01 -1.19 -5.02
CA PHE A 98 -6.70 -0.23 -5.89
C PHE A 98 -7.23 0.93 -5.06
N SER A 99 -6.75 2.14 -5.38
CA SER A 99 -7.14 3.39 -4.75
C SER A 99 -7.62 4.38 -5.81
N PRO A 100 -8.84 4.91 -5.70
CA PRO A 100 -9.24 6.04 -6.52
C PRO A 100 -8.50 7.30 -6.09
N GLU A 101 -8.08 8.11 -7.06
CA GLU A 101 -7.55 9.46 -6.85
C GLU A 101 -8.60 10.53 -7.17
N THR A 102 -9.59 10.20 -8.01
CA THR A 102 -10.76 11.03 -8.27
C THR A 102 -11.91 10.68 -7.33
N LYS A 103 -12.88 11.58 -7.22
CA LYS A 103 -14.11 11.36 -6.45
C LYS A 103 -15.29 12.01 -7.17
N ASN A 104 -15.74 11.39 -8.26
CA ASN A 104 -16.91 11.85 -9.01
C ASN A 104 -18.22 11.40 -8.36
N GLY A 105 -18.22 10.25 -7.69
CA GLY A 105 -19.41 9.67 -7.05
C GLY A 105 -20.21 8.75 -7.97
N PHE A 106 -21.47 8.47 -7.61
CA PHE A 106 -22.41 7.64 -8.40
C PHE A 106 -21.97 6.18 -8.66
N GLY A 107 -20.89 5.74 -8.00
CA GLY A 107 -20.28 4.42 -8.21
C GLY A 107 -19.29 4.37 -9.40
N LEU A 108 -18.89 5.51 -9.98
CA LEU A 108 -17.94 5.57 -11.12
C LEU A 108 -16.60 4.93 -10.79
N GLU A 109 -16.00 5.33 -9.67
CA GLU A 109 -14.71 4.80 -9.21
C GLU A 109 -14.81 3.31 -8.87
N ASP A 110 -15.83 2.91 -8.11
CA ASP A 110 -16.02 1.53 -7.65
C ASP A 110 -16.25 0.58 -8.84
N GLU A 111 -17.05 1.01 -9.81
CA GLU A 111 -17.31 0.24 -11.02
C GLU A 111 -16.05 0.13 -11.89
N THR A 112 -15.26 1.20 -11.99
CA THR A 112 -13.96 1.17 -12.67
C THR A 112 -13.00 0.19 -11.99
N ILE A 113 -12.94 0.21 -10.65
CA ILE A 113 -12.13 -0.73 -9.87
C ILE A 113 -12.61 -2.17 -10.06
N ARG A 114 -13.93 -2.41 -10.09
CA ARG A 114 -14.50 -3.74 -10.36
C ARG A 114 -14.01 -4.30 -11.69
N VAL A 115 -14.03 -3.49 -12.75
CA VAL A 115 -13.54 -3.88 -14.07
C VAL A 115 -12.02 -4.06 -14.07
N LEU A 116 -11.25 -3.19 -13.43
CA LEU A 116 -9.79 -3.36 -13.34
C LEU A 116 -9.39 -4.66 -12.63
N LYS A 117 -10.17 -5.09 -11.62
CA LYS A 117 -9.96 -6.35 -10.89
C LYS A 117 -10.20 -7.60 -11.73
N THR A 118 -10.92 -7.51 -12.86
CA THR A 118 -11.10 -8.67 -13.77
C THR A 118 -9.85 -8.95 -14.61
N ILE A 119 -8.90 -8.02 -14.65
CA ILE A 119 -7.64 -8.16 -15.38
C ILE A 119 -6.66 -8.95 -14.52
N LEU A 120 -6.52 -10.24 -14.85
CA LEU A 120 -5.70 -11.17 -14.07
C LEU A 120 -4.19 -11.00 -14.27
N GLN A 121 -3.76 -10.51 -15.44
CA GLN A 121 -2.35 -10.44 -15.82
C GLN A 121 -1.95 -9.08 -16.35
N TRP A 122 -0.93 -8.50 -15.71
CA TRP A 122 -0.20 -7.30 -16.12
C TRP A 122 1.25 -7.66 -16.46
N GLU A 123 1.88 -6.84 -17.29
CA GLU A 123 3.33 -6.88 -17.46
C GLU A 123 3.97 -6.08 -16.31
N PRO A 124 4.76 -6.74 -15.44
CA PRO A 124 5.38 -6.08 -14.30
C PRO A 124 6.47 -5.11 -14.76
N ALA A 125 6.72 -4.09 -13.94
CA ALA A 125 7.87 -3.21 -14.12
C ALA A 125 9.18 -4.00 -14.02
N LYS A 126 10.21 -3.53 -14.73
CA LYS A 126 11.57 -4.07 -14.62
C LYS A 126 12.57 -2.97 -14.25
N GLN A 127 13.51 -3.34 -13.40
CA GLN A 127 14.64 -2.52 -12.98
C GLN A 127 15.88 -3.38 -12.86
N ASN A 128 17.01 -2.98 -13.44
CA ASN A 128 18.24 -3.78 -13.44
C ASN A 128 17.98 -5.23 -13.90
N ASN A 129 17.17 -5.37 -14.96
CA ASN A 129 16.74 -6.67 -15.53
C ASN A 129 15.95 -7.59 -14.57
N ARG A 130 15.46 -7.09 -13.43
CA ARG A 130 14.62 -7.82 -12.46
C ARG A 130 13.21 -7.26 -12.42
N LYS A 131 12.21 -8.13 -12.27
CA LYS A 131 10.82 -7.71 -12.08
C LYS A 131 10.67 -7.08 -10.69
N VAL A 132 9.96 -5.97 -10.58
CA VAL A 132 9.78 -5.23 -9.32
C VAL A 132 8.31 -4.88 -9.07
N TYR A 133 7.98 -4.59 -7.81
CA TYR A 133 6.69 -4.00 -7.46
C TYR A 133 6.67 -2.56 -7.95
N ALA A 134 5.60 -2.14 -8.61
CA ALA A 134 5.48 -0.76 -9.08
C ALA A 134 4.05 -0.28 -9.07
N TYR A 135 3.88 1.03 -8.90
CA TYR A 135 2.59 1.67 -9.09
C TYR A 135 2.22 1.73 -10.57
N TYR A 136 0.95 1.46 -10.84
CA TYR A 136 0.32 1.79 -12.11
C TYR A 136 -0.80 2.80 -11.85
N ARG A 137 -0.83 3.84 -12.68
CA ARG A 137 -1.82 4.91 -12.59
C ARG A 137 -2.47 5.05 -13.95
N ILE A 138 -3.79 4.91 -13.99
CA ILE A 138 -4.58 5.01 -15.21
C ILE A 138 -5.61 6.12 -15.08
N LYS A 139 -5.70 6.92 -16.15
CA LYS A 139 -6.77 7.89 -16.36
C LYS A 139 -7.75 7.31 -17.37
N VAL A 140 -9.01 7.18 -16.99
CA VAL A 140 -10.10 6.71 -17.84
C VAL A 140 -11.08 7.85 -18.05
N SER A 141 -11.38 8.17 -19.31
CA SER A 141 -12.48 9.06 -19.65
C SER A 141 -13.73 8.22 -19.94
N LEU A 142 -14.82 8.51 -19.23
CA LEU A 142 -16.10 7.83 -19.37
C LEU A 142 -17.16 8.84 -19.81
N SER A 143 -17.71 8.63 -21.00
CA SER A 143 -18.87 9.39 -21.48
C SER A 143 -20.14 8.62 -21.15
N LEU A 144 -20.99 9.22 -20.31
CA LEU A 144 -22.32 8.71 -19.95
C LEU A 144 -23.39 9.30 -20.86
#